data_AF-A0A1F7X8K2-F1
#
_entry.id   AF-A0A1F7X8K2-F1
#
_cell.length_a   1.000
_cell.length_b   1.000
_cell.length_c   1.000
_cell.angle_alpha   90.00
_cell.angle_beta   90.00
_cell.angle_gamma   90.00
#
_symmetry.space_group_name_H-M   'P 1'
#
loop_
_entity.id
_entity.type
_entity.pdbx_description
1 polymer ?
#
loop_
_entity_poly.entity_id
_entity_poly.type
_entity_poly.pdbx_seq_one_letter_code
_entity_poly.pdbx_strand_id
1 'polypeptide(L)'
;MAFQIILFSLFLPYLLWPIERILPYPHIIEEAAKAGVILYLLNQDLKKRDKITLSLLIGVAFGLTEGIFYIGNILMVGNLNTFALRLIITIPFHALTSFVIFFPSLYKKYLIIAGFIVAVFLHYFFNLIVSAL
;
A
#
# COMPACT_ATOMS: atom_id res chain seq x y z
N MET A 1 1.77 -19.60 -4.98
CA MET A 1 1.89 -18.33 -5.71
C MET A 1 1.09 -17.19 -5.07
N ALA A 2 -0.25 -17.20 -5.10
CA ALA A 2 -1.08 -16.15 -4.49
C ALA A 2 -0.71 -15.85 -3.02
N PHE A 3 -0.59 -16.91 -2.21
CA PHE A 3 -0.16 -16.82 -0.81
C PHE A 3 1.21 -16.15 -0.63
N GLN A 4 2.19 -16.47 -1.50
CA GLN A 4 3.54 -15.89 -1.44
C GLN A 4 3.52 -14.39 -1.75
N ILE A 5 2.70 -13.95 -2.71
CA ILE A 5 2.53 -12.53 -3.04
C ILE A 5 1.98 -11.77 -1.84
N ILE A 6 0.96 -12.33 -1.18
CA ILE A 6 0.35 -11.70 0.02
C ILE A 6 1.36 -11.65 1.17
N LEU A 7 2.05 -12.75 1.47
CA LEU A 7 3.09 -12.77 2.51
C LEU A 7 4.18 -11.75 2.21
N PHE A 8 4.70 -11.71 0.98
CA PHE A 8 5.70 -10.73 0.60
C PHE A 8 5.19 -9.30 0.80
N SER A 9 3.94 -9.02 0.43
CA SER A 9 3.31 -7.71 0.60
C SER A 9 3.13 -7.31 2.07
N LEU A 10 2.90 -8.28 2.97
CA LEU A 10 2.87 -8.02 4.41
C LEU A 10 4.25 -7.65 4.95
N PHE A 11 5.32 -8.31 4.50
CA PHE A 11 6.67 -8.05 4.99
C PHE A 11 7.33 -6.83 4.33
N LEU A 12 6.90 -6.43 3.14
CA LEU A 12 7.57 -5.41 2.36
C LEU A 12 7.63 -4.04 3.06
N PRO A 13 6.55 -3.48 3.65
CA PRO A 13 6.64 -2.24 4.42
C PRO A 13 7.66 -2.32 5.56
N TYR A 14 7.85 -3.50 6.17
CA TYR A 14 8.86 -3.68 7.20
C TYR A 14 10.29 -3.60 6.67
N LEU A 15 10.52 -4.09 5.44
CA LEU A 15 11.81 -3.94 4.77
C LEU A 15 12.07 -2.50 4.30
N LEU A 16 11.03 -1.75 3.99
CA LEU A 16 11.14 -0.34 3.56
C LEU A 16 11.36 0.61 4.73
N TRP A 17 10.90 0.26 5.94
CA TRP A 17 10.95 1.12 7.12
C TRP A 17 12.32 1.79 7.39
N PRO A 18 13.48 1.11 7.30
CA PRO A 18 14.78 1.78 7.47
C PRO A 18 15.08 2.82 6.39
N ILE A 19 14.64 2.58 5.14
CA ILE A 19 14.85 3.47 4.00
C ILE A 19 13.96 4.71 4.16
N GLU A 20 12.71 4.53 4.56
CA GLU A 20 11.74 5.59 4.83
C GLU A 20 12.17 6.53 5.97
N ARG A 21 13.02 6.06 6.89
CA ARG A 21 13.60 6.90 7.94
C ARG A 21 14.69 7.85 7.44
N ILE A 22 15.31 7.56 6.29
CA ILE A 22 16.44 8.31 5.76
C ILE A 22 16.02 9.19 4.58
N LEU A 23 15.14 8.68 3.71
CA LEU A 23 14.74 9.38 2.50
C LEU A 23 13.55 10.32 2.72
N PRO A 24 13.51 11.47 2.04
CA PRO A 24 12.33 12.32 2.03
C PRO A 24 11.19 11.63 1.26
N TYR A 25 9.95 11.93 1.64
CA TYR A 25 8.73 11.45 0.96
C TYR A 25 8.53 9.91 1.01
N PRO A 26 8.33 9.31 2.20
CA PRO A 26 8.17 7.86 2.37
C PRO A 26 7.04 7.25 1.52
N HIS A 27 5.96 7.99 1.32
CA HIS A 27 4.84 7.58 0.46
C HIS A 27 5.25 7.25 -0.99
N ILE A 28 6.28 7.92 -1.55
CA ILE A 28 6.77 7.61 -2.91
C ILE A 28 7.42 6.22 -2.92
N ILE A 29 8.22 5.91 -1.91
CA ILE A 29 8.94 4.64 -1.77
C ILE A 29 7.94 3.50 -1.60
N GLU A 30 6.93 3.70 -0.75
CA GLU A 30 5.92 2.69 -0.50
C GLU A 30 5.07 2.39 -1.75
N GLU A 31 4.60 3.42 -2.45
CA GLU A 31 3.84 3.20 -3.69
C GLU A 31 4.70 2.59 -4.81
N ALA A 32 6.01 2.91 -4.84
CA ALA A 32 6.93 2.29 -5.81
C ALA A 32 7.12 0.80 -5.53
N ALA A 33 7.28 0.43 -4.25
CA ALA A 33 7.38 -0.95 -3.82
C ALA A 33 6.09 -1.74 -4.16
N LYS A 34 4.93 -1.14 -3.89
CA LYS A 34 3.61 -1.71 -4.24
C LYS A 34 3.46 -1.88 -5.76
N ALA A 35 3.87 -0.90 -6.55
CA ALA A 35 3.90 -1.00 -8.00
C ALA A 35 4.80 -2.14 -8.50
N GLY A 36 5.95 -2.36 -7.85
CA GLY A 36 6.81 -3.51 -8.11
C GLY A 36 6.10 -4.86 -7.89
N VAL A 37 5.38 -5.01 -6.77
CA VAL A 37 4.58 -6.21 -6.50
C VAL A 37 3.45 -6.38 -7.51
N ILE A 38 2.77 -5.29 -7.89
CA ILE A 38 1.71 -5.32 -8.91
C ILE A 38 2.25 -5.71 -10.28
N LEU A 39 3.44 -5.22 -10.66
CA LEU A 39 4.10 -5.63 -11.90
C LEU A 39 4.41 -7.13 -11.89
N TYR A 40 4.91 -7.65 -10.77
CA TYR A 40 5.13 -9.09 -10.60
C TYR A 40 3.83 -9.88 -10.73
N LEU A 41 2.73 -9.42 -10.11
CA LEU A 41 1.39 -10.02 -10.21
C LEU A 41 0.88 -10.04 -11.66
N LEU A 42 1.07 -8.95 -12.41
CA LEU A 42 0.62 -8.85 -13.80
C LEU A 42 1.28 -9.89 -14.71
N ASN A 43 2.52 -10.29 -14.40
CA ASN A 43 3.28 -11.30 -15.15
C ASN A 43 2.90 -12.75 -14.81
N GLN A 44 2.08 -12.98 -13.79
CA GLN A 44 1.64 -14.32 -13.43
C GLN A 44 0.53 -14.83 -14.36
N ASP A 45 0.51 -16.14 -14.60
CA ASP A 45 -0.57 -16.81 -15.34
C ASP A 45 -1.76 -17.07 -14.41
N LEU A 46 -2.56 -16.03 -14.19
CA LEU A 46 -3.75 -16.03 -13.33
C LEU A 46 -4.93 -15.41 -14.07
N LYS A 47 -6.14 -15.86 -13.74
CA LYS A 47 -7.37 -15.26 -14.28
C LYS A 47 -7.47 -13.79 -13.86
N LYS A 48 -8.06 -12.97 -14.72
CA LYS A 48 -8.26 -11.52 -14.46
C LYS A 48 -8.93 -11.25 -13.11
N ARG A 49 -9.95 -12.04 -12.75
CA ARG A 49 -10.65 -11.95 -11.47
C ARG A 49 -9.70 -12.15 -10.29
N ASP A 50 -8.84 -13.16 -10.36
CA ASP A 50 -7.88 -13.47 -9.29
C ASP A 50 -6.82 -12.37 -9.16
N LYS A 51 -6.38 -11.77 -10.28
CA LYS A 51 -5.47 -10.62 -10.26
C LYS A 51 -6.11 -9.37 -9.62
N ILE A 52 -7.39 -9.10 -9.91
CA ILE A 52 -8.13 -8.01 -9.27
C ILE A 52 -8.19 -8.25 -7.75
N THR A 53 -8.63 -9.43 -7.32
CA THR A 53 -8.70 -9.78 -5.90
C THR A 53 -7.33 -9.66 -5.23
N LEU A 54 -6.27 -10.18 -5.85
CA LEU A 54 -4.92 -10.09 -5.30
C LEU A 54 -4.40 -8.65 -5.23
N SER A 55 -4.72 -7.79 -6.19
CA SER A 55 -4.34 -6.37 -6.13
C SER A 55 -4.92 -5.69 -4.89
N LEU A 56 -6.19 -5.96 -4.57
CA LEU A 56 -6.83 -5.42 -3.36
C LEU A 56 -6.20 -5.99 -2.09
N LEU A 57 -5.96 -7.31 -2.06
CA LEU A 57 -5.33 -7.98 -0.92
C LEU A 57 -3.89 -7.52 -0.67
N ILE A 58 -3.13 -7.19 -1.72
CA ILE A 58 -1.81 -6.56 -1.61
C ILE A 58 -1.93 -5.23 -0.85
N GLY A 59 -2.89 -4.39 -1.24
CA GLY A 59 -3.11 -3.12 -0.55
C GLY A 59 -3.57 -3.29 0.90
N VAL A 60 -4.46 -4.24 1.17
CA VAL A 60 -4.85 -4.59 2.55
C VAL A 60 -3.65 -5.04 3.37
N ALA A 61 -2.76 -5.86 2.80
CA ALA A 61 -1.54 -6.30 3.47
C ALA A 61 -0.62 -5.13 3.81
N PHE A 62 -0.42 -4.20 2.88
CA PHE A 62 0.37 -2.98 3.14
C PHE A 62 -0.24 -2.15 4.28
N GLY A 63 -1.54 -1.85 4.21
CA GLY A 63 -2.21 -1.03 5.23
C GLY A 63 -2.25 -1.69 6.61
N LEU A 64 -2.32 -3.03 6.69
CA LEU A 64 -2.21 -3.75 7.96
C LEU A 64 -0.82 -3.59 8.58
N THR A 65 0.24 -3.77 7.80
CA THR A 65 1.62 -3.65 8.29
C THR A 65 1.94 -2.21 8.70
N GLU A 66 1.52 -1.22 7.93
CA GLU A 66 1.66 0.18 8.29
C GLU A 66 0.91 0.50 9.60
N GLY A 67 -0.31 -0.02 9.75
CA GLY A 67 -1.07 0.04 10.98
C GLY A 67 -0.29 -0.46 12.20
N ILE A 68 0.41 -1.59 12.07
CA ILE A 68 1.27 -2.15 13.13
C ILE A 68 2.41 -1.18 13.47
N PHE A 69 3.04 -0.53 12.49
CA PHE A 69 4.07 0.48 12.77
C PHE A 69 3.53 1.67 13.54
N TYR A 70 2.29 2.08 13.28
CA TYR A 70 1.65 3.15 14.03
C TYR A 70 1.26 2.77 15.46
N ILE A 71 1.11 1.48 15.77
CA ILE A 71 0.84 1.05 17.14
C ILE A 71 1.95 1.53 18.09
N GLY A 72 3.21 1.50 17.64
CA GLY A 72 4.34 1.98 18.43
C GLY A 72 4.22 3.45 18.80
N ASN A 73 3.80 4.30 17.85
CA ASN A 73 3.59 5.73 18.10
C ASN A 73 2.35 6.00 18.95
N ILE A 74 1.26 5.26 18.74
CA ILE A 74 -0.01 5.53 19.43
C ILE A 74 0.02 5.03 20.87
N LEU A 75 0.74 3.94 21.16
CA LEU A 75 0.98 3.50 22.53
C LEU A 75 1.75 4.55 23.35
N MET A 76 2.58 5.38 22.71
CA MET A 76 3.24 6.52 23.38
C MET A 76 2.30 7.70 23.65
N VAL A 77 1.27 7.89 22.82
CA VAL A 77 0.30 9.01 22.93
C VAL A 77 -0.91 8.63 23.82
N GLY A 78 -1.19 7.34 23.98
CA GLY A 78 -2.18 6.82 24.96
C GLY A 78 -3.65 6.81 24.50
N ASN A 79 -3.95 7.08 23.21
CA ASN A 79 -5.32 7.08 22.70
C ASN A 79 -5.58 5.94 21.70
N LEU A 80 -6.15 4.85 22.20
CA LEU A 80 -6.48 3.67 21.39
C LEU A 80 -7.61 3.91 20.37
N ASN A 81 -8.47 4.91 20.58
CA ASN A 81 -9.53 5.22 19.62
C ASN A 81 -8.96 5.77 18.31
N THR A 82 -7.91 6.58 18.40
CA THR A 82 -7.18 7.09 17.23
C THR A 82 -6.57 5.94 16.41
N PHE A 83 -6.10 4.88 17.06
CA PHE A 83 -5.58 3.68 16.38
C PHE A 83 -6.66 2.95 15.57
N ALA A 84 -7.81 2.68 16.18
CA ALA A 84 -8.91 2.00 15.50
C ALA A 84 -9.40 2.80 14.28
N LEU A 85 -9.58 4.11 14.44
CA LEU A 85 -9.97 5.00 13.35
C LEU A 85 -8.93 4.98 12.22
N ARG A 86 -7.64 5.05 12.58
CA ARG A 86 -6.55 5.03 11.60
C ARG A 86 -6.52 3.73 10.82
N LEU A 87 -6.64 2.57 11.47
CA LEU A 87 -6.72 1.28 10.77
C LEU A 87 -7.90 1.21 9.78
N ILE A 88 -9.08 1.68 10.21
CA ILE A 88 -10.30 1.66 9.39
C ILE A 88 -10.14 2.49 8.12
N ILE A 89 -9.33 3.55 8.14
CA ILE A 89 -9.14 4.42 6.98
C ILE A 89 -7.90 4.03 6.16
N THR A 90 -6.79 3.68 6.83
CA THR A 90 -5.54 3.28 6.17
C THR A 90 -5.72 1.99 5.37
N ILE A 91 -6.39 0.96 5.89
CA ILE A 91 -6.51 -0.31 5.14
C ILE A 91 -7.26 -0.15 3.81
N PRO A 92 -8.47 0.45 3.77
CA PRO A 92 -9.16 0.72 2.50
C PRO A 92 -8.37 1.66 1.59
N PHE A 93 -7.65 2.63 2.16
CA PHE A 93 -6.83 3.54 1.38
C PHE A 93 -5.71 2.79 0.62
N HIS A 94 -4.99 1.88 1.28
CA HIS A 94 -3.92 1.11 0.61
C HIS A 94 -4.48 0.10 -0.38
N ALA A 95 -5.66 -0.47 -0.11
CA ALA A 95 -6.39 -1.27 -1.09
C ALA A 95 -6.75 -0.45 -2.34
N LEU A 96 -7.20 0.79 -2.16
CA LEU A 96 -7.51 1.72 -3.25
C LEU A 96 -6.26 2.08 -4.05
N THR A 97 -5.16 2.50 -3.42
CA THR A 97 -3.93 2.87 -4.14
C THR A 97 -3.34 1.69 -4.91
N SER A 98 -3.36 0.49 -4.33
CA SER A 98 -2.98 -0.74 -5.03
C SER A 98 -3.84 -0.98 -6.27
N PHE A 99 -5.16 -0.81 -6.15
CA PHE A 99 -6.09 -0.97 -7.27
C PHE A 99 -5.90 0.11 -8.34
N VAL A 100 -5.64 1.36 -7.95
CA VAL A 100 -5.34 2.49 -8.84
C VAL A 100 -4.09 2.22 -9.68
N ILE A 101 -3.06 1.60 -9.10
CA ILE A 101 -1.85 1.17 -9.83
C ILE A 101 -2.19 0.03 -10.81
N PHE A 102 -2.99 -0.94 -10.35
CA PHE A 102 -3.30 -2.16 -11.11
C PHE A 102 -4.27 -1.94 -12.28
N PHE A 103 -5.33 -1.17 -12.08
CA PHE A 103 -6.44 -1.01 -13.03
C PHE A 103 -6.00 -0.54 -14.44
N PRO A 104 -5.25 0.57 -14.61
CA PRO A 104 -4.81 1.00 -15.93
C PRO A 104 -3.83 0.00 -16.56
N SER A 105 -3.06 -0.71 -15.72
CA SER A 105 -2.08 -1.71 -16.14
C SER A 105 -2.72 -2.97 -16.76
N LEU A 106 -4.01 -3.22 -16.51
CA LEU A 106 -4.78 -4.27 -17.18
C LEU A 106 -4.96 -4.02 -18.68
N TYR A 107 -5.01 -2.75 -19.10
CA TYR A 107 -5.15 -2.39 -20.50
C TYR A 107 -3.80 -2.46 -21.21
N LYS A 108 -2.77 -1.80 -20.64
CA LYS A 108 -1.39 -1.84 -21.12
C LYS A 108 -0.44 -1.77 -19.94
N LYS A 109 0.53 -2.70 -19.86
CA LYS A 109 1.45 -2.81 -18.71
C LYS A 109 2.22 -1.53 -18.39
N TYR A 110 2.61 -0.73 -19.38
CA TYR A 110 3.34 0.52 -19.15
C TYR A 110 2.50 1.61 -18.47
N LEU A 111 1.17 1.50 -18.47
CA LEU A 111 0.29 2.43 -17.76
C LEU A 111 0.37 2.29 -16.24
N ILE A 112 1.14 1.33 -15.74
CA ILE A 112 1.50 1.24 -14.31
C ILE A 112 2.16 2.53 -13.81
N ILE A 113 2.93 3.21 -14.68
CA ILE A 113 3.57 4.49 -14.33
C ILE A 113 2.50 5.55 -14.03
N ALA A 114 1.45 5.62 -14.85
CA ALA A 114 0.35 6.56 -14.62
C ALA A 114 -0.42 6.22 -13.33
N GLY A 115 -0.72 4.94 -13.10
CA GLY A 115 -1.36 4.50 -11.86
C GLY A 115 -0.51 4.78 -10.61
N PHE A 116 0.80 4.57 -10.70
CA PHE A 116 1.77 4.91 -9.66
C PHE A 116 1.77 6.41 -9.34
N ILE A 117 1.84 7.28 -10.35
CA ILE A 117 1.82 8.73 -10.14
C ILE A 117 0.54 9.15 -9.41
N VAL A 118 -0.62 8.63 -9.82
CA VAL A 118 -1.90 8.93 -9.16
C VAL A 118 -1.90 8.41 -7.72
N ALA A 119 -1.43 7.18 -7.47
CA ALA A 119 -1.34 6.61 -6.13
C ALA A 119 -0.43 7.43 -5.20
N VAL A 120 0.71 7.91 -5.69
CA VAL A 120 1.62 8.80 -4.95
C VAL A 120 0.91 10.08 -4.51
N PHE A 121 0.20 10.75 -5.42
CA PHE A 121 -0.54 11.96 -5.06
C PHE A 121 -1.65 11.67 -4.05
N LEU A 122 -2.42 10.60 -4.25
CA LEU A 122 -3.46 10.19 -3.31
C LEU A 122 -2.86 9.95 -1.92
N HIS A 123 -1.71 9.27 -1.85
CA HIS A 123 -1.06 8.95 -0.58
C HIS A 123 -0.50 10.20 0.09
N TYR A 124 0.11 11.10 -0.67
CA TYR A 124 0.52 12.40 -0.15
C TYR A 124 -0.64 13.15 0.52
N PHE A 125 -1.79 13.30 -0.16
CA PHE A 125 -2.95 13.99 0.41
C PHE A 125 -3.56 13.23 1.60
N PHE A 126 -3.59 11.90 1.54
CA PHE A 126 -4.02 11.07 2.65
C PHE A 126 -3.20 11.34 3.92
N ASN A 127 -1.88 11.40 3.79
CA ASN A 127 -0.98 11.69 4.91
C ASN A 127 -1.19 13.09 5.48
N LEU A 128 -1.50 14.10 4.65
CA LEU A 128 -1.84 15.44 5.15
C LEU A 128 -3.14 15.42 5.98
N ILE A 129 -4.16 14.71 5.50
CA ILE A 129 -5.45 14.60 6.19
C ILE A 129 -5.28 13.88 7.53
N VAL A 130 -4.57 12.75 7.54
CA VAL A 130 -4.38 11.93 8.75
C VAL A 130 -3.46 12.61 9.75
N SER A 131 -2.48 13.40 9.31
CA SER A 131 -1.62 14.15 10.23
C SER A 131 -2.34 15.31 10.94
N ALA A 132 -3.51 15.71 10.45
CA ALA A 132 -4.35 16.74 11.05
C ALA A 132 -5.41 16.19 12.01
N LEU A 133 -5.55 14.85 12.10
CA LEU A 133 -6.46 14.13 13.01
C LEU A 133 -5.74 13.73 14.30
#